data_AF-A0A661JLX4-F1
#
_entry.id   AF-A0A661JLX4-F1
#
_cell.length_a   1.000
_cell.length_b   1.000
_cell.length_c   1.000
_cell.angle_alpha   90.00
_cell.angle_beta   90.00
_cell.angle_gamma   90.00
#
_symmetry.space_group_name_H-M   'P 1'
#
loop_
_entity.id
_entity.type
_entity.pdbx_description
1 polymer ?
#
loop_
_entity_poly.entity_id
_entity_poly.type
_entity_poly.pdbx_seq_one_letter_code
_entity_poly.pdbx_strand_id
1 'polypeptide(L)'
;SAAKVRILKDVLCRNFQDFKGDTIPVIQHIRSKESELMQLADFLIGAVGYRNRHLLENKTKVRIVEKLEKLSGQSLTSTSPPWEEKFNIFVFEPRVVKE
;
A
#
# COMPACT_ATOMS: atom_id res chain seq x y z
N SER A 1 -6.54 25.49 1.17
CA SER A 1 -7.42 26.31 2.03
C SER A 1 -8.36 25.40 2.80
N ALA A 2 -8.52 25.58 4.11
CA ALA A 2 -9.39 24.75 4.96
C ALA A 2 -10.85 24.69 4.47
N ALA A 3 -11.34 25.77 3.85
CA ALA A 3 -12.70 25.81 3.28
C ALA A 3 -12.90 24.78 2.16
N LYS A 4 -11.91 24.59 1.27
CA LYS A 4 -11.99 23.60 0.18
C LYS A 4 -12.01 22.17 0.72
N VAL A 5 -11.24 21.90 1.79
CA VAL A 5 -11.22 20.59 2.46
C VAL A 5 -12.58 20.27 3.07
N ARG A 6 -13.23 21.25 3.73
CA ARG A 6 -14.57 21.07 4.28
C ARG A 6 -15.59 20.75 3.20
N ILE A 7 -15.59 21.52 2.10
CA ILE A 7 -16.48 21.27 0.96
C ILE A 7 -16.25 19.88 0.37
N LEU A 8 -14.98 19.48 0.20
CA LEU A 8 -14.64 18.14 -0.27
C LEU A 8 -15.16 17.07 0.69
N LYS A 9 -14.99 17.24 2.00
CA LYS A 9 -15.50 16.31 3.01
C LYS A 9 -17.02 16.18 2.91
N ASP A 10 -17.74 17.30 2.79
CA ASP A 10 -19.21 17.30 2.67
C ASP A 10 -19.68 16.57 1.40
N VAL A 11 -19.02 16.81 0.26
CA VAL A 11 -19.32 16.12 -1.01
C VAL A 11 -19.09 14.62 -0.89
N LEU A 12 -17.94 14.21 -0.32
CA LEU A 12 -17.62 12.80 -0.15
C LEU A 12 -18.58 12.10 0.82
N CYS A 13 -18.89 12.72 1.96
CA CYS A 13 -19.83 12.15 2.94
C CYS A 13 -21.22 11.92 2.31
N ARG A 14 -21.73 12.88 1.52
CA ARG A 14 -22.99 12.70 0.80
C ARG A 14 -22.92 11.57 -0.23
N ASN A 15 -21.81 11.48 -0.97
CA ASN A 15 -21.61 10.44 -1.98
C ASN A 15 -21.56 9.02 -1.37
N PHE A 16 -20.95 8.87 -0.20
CA PHE A 16 -20.89 7.60 0.52
C PHE A 16 -22.12 7.33 1.41
N GLN A 17 -23.12 8.20 1.40
CA GLN A 17 -24.27 8.15 2.34
C GLN A 17 -23.81 8.10 3.81
N ASP A 18 -22.68 8.73 4.11
CA ASP A 18 -22.04 8.76 5.42
C ASP A 18 -22.48 9.99 6.21
N PHE A 19 -23.59 9.86 6.94
CA PHE A 19 -24.14 10.95 7.74
C PHE A 19 -23.38 11.20 9.05
N LYS A 20 -22.56 10.24 9.49
CA LYS A 20 -21.73 10.37 10.71
C LYS A 20 -20.35 10.96 10.40
N GLY A 21 -19.88 10.82 9.16
CA GLY A 21 -18.57 11.28 8.72
C GLY A 21 -17.42 10.37 9.17
N ASP A 22 -17.72 9.10 9.46
CA ASP A 22 -16.80 8.10 10.00
C ASP A 22 -16.02 7.35 8.90
N THR A 23 -16.52 7.35 7.66
CA THR A 23 -15.92 6.65 6.52
C THR A 23 -14.61 7.32 6.09
N ILE A 24 -14.61 8.66 6.03
CA ILE A 24 -13.43 9.48 5.74
C ILE A 24 -13.27 10.49 6.89
N PRO A 25 -12.66 10.05 8.01
CA PRO A 25 -12.61 10.86 9.22
C PRO A 25 -11.70 12.08 9.05
N VAL A 26 -10.59 11.94 8.32
CA VAL A 26 -9.56 12.96 8.16
C VAL A 26 -9.27 13.21 6.68
N ILE A 27 -9.22 14.49 6.29
CA ILE A 27 -8.66 14.95 5.01
C ILE A 27 -7.58 15.96 5.33
N GLN A 28 -6.34 15.65 4.97
CA GLN A 28 -5.17 16.47 5.27
C GLN A 28 -4.48 16.90 3.99
N HIS A 29 -4.09 18.17 3.91
CA HIS A 29 -3.17 18.62 2.86
C HIS A 29 -1.77 18.09 3.16
N ILE A 30 -1.13 17.53 2.13
CA ILE A 30 0.30 17.24 2.15
C ILE A 30 1.06 18.34 1.41
N ARG A 31 2.28 18.63 1.87
CA ARG A 31 3.21 19.48 1.12
C ARG A 31 3.75 18.67 -0.06
N SER A 32 4.09 19.35 -1.16
CA SER A 32 4.62 18.67 -2.37
C SER A 32 5.81 17.76 -2.05
N LYS A 33 6.76 18.24 -1.25
CA LYS A 33 7.94 17.47 -0.80
C LYS A 33 7.62 16.23 0.05
N GLU A 34 6.46 16.19 0.71
CA GLU A 34 6.03 15.03 1.50
C GLU A 34 5.41 13.96 0.60
N SER A 35 4.92 14.34 -0.58
CA SER A 35 4.31 13.44 -1.56
C SER A 35 5.29 12.39 -2.09
N GLU A 36 6.58 12.73 -2.17
CA GLU A 36 7.63 11.84 -2.70
C GLU A 36 7.74 10.53 -1.90
N LEU A 37 7.72 10.61 -0.57
CA LEU A 37 7.77 9.42 0.28
C LEU A 37 6.52 8.56 0.10
N MET A 38 5.35 9.18 -0.07
CA MET A 38 4.09 8.47 -0.30
C MET A 38 4.09 7.77 -1.67
N GLN A 39 4.65 8.42 -2.71
CA GLN A 39 4.80 7.83 -4.04
C GLN A 39 5.80 6.66 -4.02
N LEU A 40 6.89 6.77 -3.26
CA LEU A 40 7.82 5.66 -3.06
C LEU A 40 7.13 4.50 -2.34
N ALA A 41 6.33 4.77 -1.31
CA ALA A 41 5.56 3.74 -0.61
C ALA A 41 4.60 3.01 -1.59
N ASP A 42 3.84 3.76 -2.40
CA ASP A 42 2.96 3.17 -3.42
C ASP A 42 3.72 2.32 -4.44
N PHE A 43 4.89 2.80 -4.90
CA PHE A 43 5.75 2.04 -5.81
C PHE A 43 6.22 0.71 -5.19
N LEU A 44 6.68 0.72 -3.94
CA LEU A 44 7.13 -0.48 -3.24
C LEU A 44 5.98 -1.47 -2.99
N ILE A 45 4.83 -0.97 -2.55
CA ILE A 45 3.60 -1.77 -2.37
C ILE A 45 3.16 -2.37 -3.71
N GLY A 46 3.23 -1.59 -4.80
CA GLY A 46 2.93 -2.05 -6.15
C GLY A 46 3.86 -3.18 -6.60
N ALA A 47 5.14 -3.12 -6.27
CA ALA A 47 6.10 -4.18 -6.57
C ALA A 47 5.81 -5.47 -5.78
N VAL A 48 5.51 -5.36 -4.47
CA VAL A 48 5.08 -6.49 -3.64
C VAL A 48 3.81 -7.12 -4.22
N GLY A 49 2.80 -6.31 -4.57
CA GLY A 49 1.56 -6.78 -5.17
C GLY A 49 1.74 -7.39 -6.57
N TYR A 50 2.67 -6.87 -7.38
CA TYR A 50 2.99 -7.46 -8.69
C TYR A 50 3.58 -8.86 -8.54
N ARG A 51 4.52 -9.01 -7.60
CA ARG A 51 5.20 -10.27 -7.32
C ARG A 51 4.27 -11.33 -6.72
N ASN A 52 3.41 -10.93 -5.77
CA ASN A 52 2.44 -11.83 -5.12
C ASN A 52 1.25 -12.22 -6.02
N ARG A 53 1.05 -11.54 -7.16
CA ARG A 53 0.13 -11.98 -8.23
C ARG A 53 0.79 -12.92 -9.25
N HIS A 54 2.04 -13.31 -9.03
CA HIS A 54 2.82 -14.17 -9.93
C HIS A 54 2.92 -13.65 -11.37
N LEU A 55 2.92 -12.32 -11.56
CA LEU A 55 3.00 -11.70 -12.88
C LEU A 55 4.44 -11.65 -13.39
N LEU A 56 4.67 -12.07 -14.64
CA LEU A 56 6.00 -12.13 -15.26
C LEU A 56 6.08 -11.48 -16.66
N GLU A 57 4.96 -10.96 -17.15
CA GLU A 57 4.82 -10.47 -18.54
C GLU A 57 5.68 -9.23 -18.81
N ASN A 58 5.83 -8.34 -17.82
CA ASN A 58 6.58 -7.11 -17.97
C ASN A 58 8.00 -7.24 -17.42
N LYS A 59 8.99 -7.37 -18.32
CA LYS A 59 10.41 -7.51 -17.98
C LYS A 59 10.95 -6.39 -17.09
N THR A 60 10.49 -5.15 -17.27
CA THR A 60 10.93 -4.01 -16.45
C THR A 60 10.42 -4.15 -15.02
N LYS A 61 9.15 -4.51 -14.83
CA LYS A 61 8.56 -4.74 -13.50
C LYS A 61 9.23 -5.93 -12.81
N VAL A 62 9.52 -7.00 -13.54
CA VAL A 62 10.27 -8.16 -13.02
C VAL A 62 11.64 -7.72 -12.51
N ARG A 63 12.41 -6.98 -13.31
CA ARG A 63 13.75 -6.50 -12.90
C ARG A 63 13.71 -5.57 -11.68
N ILE A 64 12.65 -4.77 -11.54
CA ILE A 64 12.43 -3.93 -10.35
C ILE A 64 12.23 -4.82 -9.13
N VAL A 65 11.35 -5.81 -9.20
CA VAL A 65 11.09 -6.76 -8.11
C VAL A 65 12.37 -7.49 -7.71
N GLU A 66 13.11 -8.05 -8.68
CA GLU A 66 14.38 -8.73 -8.42
C GLU A 66 15.39 -7.82 -7.72
N LYS A 67 15.45 -6.54 -8.11
CA LYS A 67 16.33 -5.56 -7.46
C LYS A 67 15.88 -5.27 -6.02
N LEU A 68 14.58 -5.22 -5.75
CA LEU A 68 14.05 -5.05 -4.40
C LEU A 68 14.30 -6.28 -3.52
N GLU A 69 14.09 -7.49 -4.03
CA GLU A 69 14.43 -8.75 -3.35
C GLU A 69 15.93 -8.79 -3.01
N LYS A 70 16.79 -8.37 -3.95
CA LYS A 70 18.24 -8.27 -3.71
C LYS A 70 18.61 -7.24 -2.64
N LEU A 71 17.94 -6.08 -2.60
CA LEU A 71 18.23 -5.01 -1.64
C LEU A 71 17.68 -5.31 -0.25
N SER A 72 16.53 -5.99 -0.17
CA SER A 72 15.91 -6.42 1.10
C SER A 72 16.51 -7.71 1.64
N GLY A 73 17.19 -8.50 0.81
CA GLY A 73 17.79 -9.77 1.22
C GLY A 73 16.78 -10.91 1.40
N GLN A 74 15.53 -10.74 0.94
CA GLN A 74 14.47 -11.73 1.07
C GLN A 74 13.53 -11.73 -0.15
N SER A 75 12.75 -12.80 -0.31
CA SER A 75 11.68 -12.85 -1.31
C SER A 75 10.50 -11.96 -0.88
N LEU A 76 9.87 -11.27 -1.84
CA LEU A 76 8.64 -10.52 -1.54
C LEU A 76 7.40 -11.42 -1.42
N THR A 77 7.54 -12.73 -1.68
CA THR A 77 6.45 -13.72 -1.55
C THR A 77 6.53 -14.53 -0.26
N SER A 78 7.48 -14.24 0.63
CA SER A 78 7.64 -14.95 1.90
C SER A 78 7.41 -14.01 3.07
N THR A 79 6.87 -14.54 4.15
CA THR A 79 6.82 -13.83 5.43
C THR A 79 8.23 -13.51 5.91
N SER A 80 8.48 -12.23 6.21
CA SER A 80 9.74 -11.76 6.78
C SER A 80 9.84 -12.13 8.26
N PRO A 81 11.05 -12.17 8.84
CA PRO A 81 11.20 -12.27 10.28
C PRO A 81 10.49 -11.13 11.03
N PRO A 82 10.00 -11.36 12.25
CA PRO A 82 9.19 -10.38 12.98
C PRO A 82 9.96 -9.11 13.40
N TRP A 83 11.30 -9.16 13.39
CA TRP A 83 12.17 -8.02 13.69
C TRP A 83 12.56 -7.20 12.44
N GLU A 84 12.07 -7.56 11.26
CA GLU A 84 12.31 -6.76 10.05
C GLU A 84 11.58 -5.42 10.17
N GLU A 85 12.31 -4.32 10.02
CA GLU A 85 11.76 -2.96 10.25
C GLU A 85 11.24 -2.31 8.97
N LYS A 86 11.94 -2.50 7.84
CA LYS A 86 11.66 -1.74 6.61
C LYS A 86 10.76 -2.51 5.65
N PHE A 87 11.03 -3.78 5.45
CA PHE A 87 10.30 -4.65 4.54
C PHE A 87 9.60 -5.78 5.31
N ASN A 88 8.76 -5.40 6.28
CA ASN A 88 8.01 -6.35 7.10
C ASN A 88 6.80 -6.90 6.31
N ILE A 89 6.99 -8.05 5.67
CA ILE A 89 5.97 -8.72 4.87
C ILE A 89 5.38 -9.86 5.69
N PHE A 90 4.06 -9.90 5.80
CA PHE A 90 3.33 -11.01 6.40
C PHE A 90 2.41 -11.64 5.35
N VAL A 91 2.74 -12.86 4.94
CA VAL A 91 1.90 -13.67 4.06
C VAL A 91 0.94 -14.47 4.92
N PHE A 92 -0.34 -14.14 4.83
CA PHE A 92 -1.39 -14.83 5.57
C PHE A 92 -1.79 -16.12 4.86
N GLU A 93 -1.64 -17.24 5.53
CA GLU A 93 -2.15 -18.54 5.10
C GLU A 93 -3.22 -19.03 6.09
N PRO A 94 -4.48 -19.19 5.65
CA PRO A 94 -5.54 -19.69 6.53
C PRO A 94 -5.27 -21.16 6.90
N ARG A 95 -5.56 -21.53 8.15
CA ARG A 95 -5.47 -22.92 8.59
C ARG A 95 -6.56 -23.74 7.89
N VAL A 96 -6.16 -24.64 7.00
CA VAL A 96 -7.08 -25.61 6.40
C VAL A 96 -7.39 -26.68 7.47
N VAL A 97 -8.65 -26.76 7.91
CA VAL A 97 -9.12 -27.86 8.75
C VAL A 97 -9.37 -29.03 7.80
N LYS A 98 -8.59 -30.11 7.95
CA LYS A 98 -8.84 -31.36 7.22
C LYS A 98 -10.00 -32.09 7.92
N GLU A 99 -11.04 -32.40 7.17
CA GLU A 99 -12.11 -33.33 7.57
C GLU A 99 -11.59 -34.77 7.70
#